data_AF-A0A9D0ZW78-F1
#
_entry.id   AF-A0A9D0ZW78-F1
#
_cell.length_a   1.000
_cell.length_b   1.000
_cell.length_c   1.000
_cell.angle_alpha   90.00
_cell.angle_beta   90.00
_cell.angle_gamma   90.00
#
_symmetry.space_group_name_H-M   'P 1'
#
loop_
_entity.id
_entity.type
_entity.pdbx_description
1 polymer ?
#
loop_
_entity_poly.entity_id
_entity_poly.type
_entity_poly.pdbx_seq_one_letter_code
_entity_poly.pdbx_strand_id
1 'polypeptide(L)'
;MGFLVFISAYIIPFVIFYVVGYGLLKKKNVYELFTRGAMDGFRTVLGIMPTLVGLLVAVGVLRASGFLDMLGELLKGVLSYAGFPSEVVPLALVRMFSNSAAAGLLLDLFGSYGPDSYVGILGALLMSSTETIFYTMSIYFMSVKVKKTRYTLAGALLATLGGAAASTVLAGWIK
;
A
#
# COMPACT_ATOMS: atom_id res chain seq x y z
N MET A 1 18.48 10.91 17.06
CA MET A 1 18.26 10.68 15.62
C MET A 1 19.37 9.84 14.96
N GLY A 2 20.67 10.10 15.17
CA GLY A 2 21.75 9.36 14.49
C GLY A 2 21.75 7.83 14.66
N PHE A 3 21.41 7.32 15.85
CA PHE A 3 21.34 5.87 16.10
C PHE A 3 20.22 5.17 15.31
N LEU A 4 19.04 5.78 15.18
CA LEU A 4 17.93 5.22 14.40
C LEU A 4 18.25 5.22 12.90
N VAL A 5 18.87 6.29 12.41
CA VAL A 5 19.33 6.39 11.02
C VAL A 5 20.40 5.33 10.74
N PHE A 6 21.33 5.12 11.67
CA PHE A 6 22.32 4.04 11.58
C PHE A 6 21.64 2.66 11.47
N ILE A 7 20.70 2.32 12.36
CA ILE A 7 19.97 1.04 12.29
C ILE A 7 19.26 0.89 10.94
N SER A 8 18.54 1.93 10.50
CA SER A 8 17.81 1.92 9.23
C SER A 8 18.74 1.67 8.03
N ALA A 9 19.91 2.32 8.01
CA ALA A 9 20.88 2.17 6.92
C ALA A 9 21.49 0.75 6.86
N TYR A 10 21.69 0.10 8.00
CA TYR A 10 22.35 -1.21 8.07
C TYR A 10 21.40 -2.40 8.09
N ILE A 11 20.08 -2.19 8.17
CA ILE A 11 19.11 -3.28 8.32
C ILE A 11 19.17 -4.28 7.15
N ILE A 12 19.28 -3.80 5.91
CA ILE A 12 19.35 -4.64 4.71
C ILE A 12 20.67 -5.44 4.69
N PRO A 13 21.85 -4.81 4.85
CA PRO A 13 23.11 -5.54 4.98
C PRO A 13 23.07 -6.63 6.07
N PHE A 14 22.52 -6.33 7.25
CA PHE A 14 22.41 -7.30 8.33
C PHE A 14 21.54 -8.49 7.97
N VAL A 15 20.38 -8.26 7.35
CA VAL A 15 19.49 -9.35 6.88
C VAL A 15 20.19 -10.23 5.85
N ILE A 16 20.88 -9.63 4.88
CA ILE A 16 21.63 -10.39 3.87
C ILE A 16 22.71 -11.24 4.55
N PHE A 17 23.50 -10.64 5.43
CA PHE A 17 24.57 -11.34 6.15
C PHE A 17 24.01 -12.49 7.00
N TYR A 18 22.88 -12.27 7.68
CA TYR A 18 22.17 -13.28 8.46
C TYR A 18 21.72 -14.46 7.59
N VAL A 19 21.04 -14.21 6.46
CA VAL A 19 20.52 -15.26 5.57
C VAL A 19 21.66 -16.08 4.96
N VAL A 20 22.69 -15.40 4.45
CA VAL A 20 23.87 -16.07 3.85
C VAL A 20 24.63 -16.85 4.92
N GLY A 21 24.92 -16.22 6.06
CA GLY A 21 25.62 -16.85 7.18
C GLY A 21 24.87 -18.07 7.71
N TYR A 22 23.55 -17.99 7.86
CA TYR A 22 22.72 -19.14 8.24
C TYR A 22 22.81 -20.28 7.21
N GLY A 23 22.74 -19.97 5.92
CA GLY A 23 22.90 -20.96 4.85
C GLY A 23 24.26 -21.66 4.88
N LEU A 24 25.33 -20.91 5.12
CA LEU A 24 26.69 -21.43 5.28
C LEU A 24 26.82 -22.31 6.54
N LEU A 25 26.30 -21.88 7.68
CA LEU A 25 26.29 -22.64 8.94
C LEU A 25 25.54 -23.97 8.80
N LYS A 26 24.46 -23.99 8.01
CA LYS A 26 23.70 -25.21 7.67
C LYS A 26 24.36 -26.04 6.57
N LYS A 27 25.55 -25.67 6.09
CA LYS A 27 26.30 -26.34 5.02
C LYS A 27 25.45 -26.52 3.75
N LYS A 28 24.61 -25.53 3.43
CA LYS A 28 23.78 -25.53 2.23
C LYS A 28 24.46 -24.74 1.12
N ASN A 29 24.20 -25.14 -0.12
CA ASN A 29 24.62 -24.37 -1.29
C ASN A 29 23.75 -23.12 -1.41
N VAL A 30 24.24 -22.00 -0.85
CA VAL A 30 23.50 -20.72 -0.79
C VAL A 30 23.19 -20.21 -2.20
N TYR A 31 24.12 -20.37 -3.15
CA TYR A 31 23.94 -19.92 -4.54
C TYR A 31 22.82 -20.70 -5.25
N GLU A 32 22.79 -22.01 -5.08
CA GLU A 32 21.74 -22.87 -5.66
C GLU A 32 20.37 -22.57 -5.04
N LEU A 33 20.29 -22.40 -3.72
CA LEU A 33 19.04 -22.01 -3.04
C LEU A 33 18.55 -20.64 -3.52
N PHE A 34 19.46 -19.68 -3.71
CA PHE A 34 19.14 -18.36 -4.23
C PHE A 34 18.59 -18.42 -5.66
N THR A 35 19.29 -19.08 -6.58
CA THR A 35 18.87 -19.16 -7.98
C THR A 35 17.55 -19.92 -8.15
N ARG A 36 17.36 -20.99 -7.38
CA ARG A 36 16.07 -21.71 -7.33
C ARG A 36 14.95 -20.84 -6.79
N GLY A 37 15.17 -20.15 -5.67
CA GLY A 37 14.19 -19.22 -5.10
C GLY A 37 13.84 -18.08 -6.06
N ALA A 38 14.83 -17.55 -6.79
CA ALA A 38 14.61 -16.53 -7.82
C ALA A 38 13.75 -17.06 -8.98
N MET A 39 13.98 -18.30 -9.43
CA MET A 39 13.18 -18.94 -10.47
C MET A 39 11.73 -19.18 -10.03
N ASP A 40 11.52 -19.64 -8.80
CA ASP A 40 10.20 -19.84 -8.23
C ASP A 40 9.45 -18.49 -8.10
N GLY A 41 10.16 -17.44 -7.66
CA GLY A 41 9.64 -16.07 -7.64
C GLY A 41 9.19 -15.57 -9.02
N PHE A 42 9.96 -15.85 -10.08
CA PHE A 42 9.59 -15.52 -11.46
C PHE A 42 8.25 -16.15 -11.87
N ARG A 43 8.04 -17.44 -11.52
CA ARG A 43 6.77 -18.13 -11.80
C ARG A 43 5.60 -17.50 -11.06
N THR A 44 5.80 -17.11 -9.80
CA THR A 44 4.77 -16.40 -9.03
C THR A 44 4.43 -15.06 -9.67
N VAL A 45 5.43 -14.27 -10.08
CA VAL A 45 5.22 -12.98 -10.75
C VAL A 45 4.40 -13.16 -12.01
N LEU A 46 4.76 -14.11 -12.88
CA LEU A 46 4.01 -14.39 -14.10
C LEU A 46 2.55 -14.78 -13.84
N GLY A 47 2.26 -15.43 -12.71
CA GLY A 47 0.90 -15.80 -12.32
C GLY A 47 0.02 -14.61 -11.90
N ILE A 48 0.59 -13.61 -11.23
CA ILE A 48 -0.15 -12.43 -10.73
C ILE A 48 -0.07 -11.21 -11.66
N MET A 49 0.92 -11.17 -12.55
CA MET A 49 1.21 -10.06 -13.45
C MET A 49 0.00 -9.64 -14.30
N PRO A 50 -0.78 -10.54 -14.94
CA PRO A 50 -1.91 -10.12 -15.77
C PRO A 50 -2.96 -9.33 -14.99
N THR A 51 -3.29 -9.78 -13.78
CA THR A 51 -4.26 -9.11 -12.93
C THR A 51 -3.73 -7.77 -12.43
N LEU A 52 -2.46 -7.71 -12.03
CA LEU A 52 -1.80 -6.46 -11.62
C LEU A 52 -1.79 -5.43 -12.75
N VAL A 53 -1.43 -5.82 -13.97
CA VAL A 53 -1.43 -4.93 -15.13
C VAL A 53 -2.84 -4.42 -15.41
N GLY A 54 -3.85 -5.29 -15.45
CA GLY A 54 -5.23 -4.87 -15.67
C GLY A 54 -5.73 -3.89 -14.62
N LEU A 55 -5.40 -4.14 -13.35
CA LEU A 55 -5.77 -3.29 -12.23
C LEU A 55 -5.07 -1.92 -12.29
N LEU A 56 -3.76 -1.89 -12.55
CA LEU A 56 -2.98 -0.66 -12.64
C LEU A 56 -3.40 0.19 -13.85
N VAL A 57 -3.69 -0.43 -14.99
CA VAL A 57 -4.20 0.27 -16.18
C VAL A 57 -5.58 0.86 -15.89
N ALA A 58 -6.49 0.11 -15.28
CA ALA A 58 -7.82 0.61 -14.92
C ALA A 58 -7.75 1.83 -13.97
N VAL A 59 -6.89 1.74 -12.94
CA VAL A 59 -6.62 2.86 -12.02
C VAL A 59 -6.00 4.05 -12.76
N GLY A 60 -5.04 3.79 -13.66
CA GLY A 60 -4.40 4.84 -14.46
C GLY A 60 -5.40 5.59 -15.34
N VAL A 61 -6.30 4.86 -16.02
CA VAL A 61 -7.39 5.44 -16.82
C VAL A 61 -8.36 6.24 -15.94
N LEU A 62 -8.72 5.72 -14.76
CA LEU A 62 -9.61 6.40 -13.81
C LEU A 62 -9.01 7.70 -13.27
N ARG A 63 -7.70 7.73 -13.05
CA ARG A 63 -6.97 8.94 -12.65
C ARG A 63 -6.89 9.93 -13.82
N ALA A 64 -6.51 9.47 -15.01
CA ALA A 64 -6.34 10.32 -16.19
C ALA A 64 -7.67 10.91 -16.69
N SER A 65 -8.81 10.28 -16.39
CA SER A 65 -10.13 10.78 -16.76
C SER A 65 -10.62 11.95 -15.89
N GLY A 66 -9.92 12.31 -14.81
CA GLY A 66 -10.38 13.33 -13.86
C GLY A 66 -11.56 12.87 -12.98
N PHE A 67 -11.96 11.59 -13.09
CA PHE A 67 -13.09 11.06 -12.32
C PHE A 67 -12.85 11.15 -10.81
N LEU A 68 -11.62 10.86 -10.36
CA LEU A 68 -11.26 10.91 -8.94
C LEU A 68 -11.34 12.35 -8.39
N ASP A 69 -10.96 13.33 -9.20
CA ASP A 69 -11.03 14.75 -8.83
C ASP A 69 -12.48 15.22 -8.74
N MET A 70 -13.31 14.87 -9.73
CA MET A 70 -14.75 15.15 -9.73
C MET A 70 -15.44 14.54 -8.50
N LEU A 71 -15.07 13.31 -8.13
CA LEU A 71 -15.63 12.63 -6.96
C LEU A 71 -15.18 13.30 -5.66
N GLY A 72 -13.93 13.75 -5.60
CA GLY A 72 -13.40 14.57 -4.50
C GLY A 72 -14.14 15.90 -4.36
N GLU A 73 -14.44 16.60 -5.46
CA GLU A 73 -15.20 17.85 -5.47
C GLU A 73 -16.65 17.66 -5.02
N LEU A 74 -17.31 16.60 -5.51
CA LEU A 74 -18.69 16.28 -5.14
C LEU A 74 -18.82 16.00 -3.64
N LEU A 75 -17.85 15.28 -3.07
CA LEU A 75 -17.84 14.93 -1.65
C LEU A 75 -17.20 16.00 -0.77
N LYS A 76 -16.65 17.08 -1.36
CA LYS A 76 -15.81 18.06 -0.67
C LYS A 76 -16.47 18.64 0.57
N GLY A 77 -17.76 19.00 0.52
CA GLY A 77 -18.47 19.59 1.66
C GLY A 77 -18.58 18.63 2.86
N VAL A 78 -18.83 17.35 2.61
CA VAL A 78 -18.94 16.33 3.66
C VAL A 78 -17.55 15.98 4.20
N LEU A 79 -16.57 15.81 3.31
CA LEU A 79 -15.21 15.45 3.64
C LEU A 79 -14.49 16.57 4.40
N SER A 80 -14.70 17.84 4.03
CA SER A 80 -14.13 18.98 4.73
C SER A 80 -14.63 19.10 6.17
N TYR A 81 -15.92 18.79 6.41
CA TYR A 81 -16.47 18.78 7.76
C TYR A 81 -15.89 17.64 8.61
N ALA A 82 -15.52 16.53 7.98
CA ALA A 82 -14.85 15.39 8.62
C ALA A 82 -13.32 15.57 8.77
N GLY A 83 -12.77 16.72 8.37
CA GLY A 83 -11.32 16.96 8.36
C GLY A 83 -10.56 16.13 7.31
N PHE A 84 -11.25 15.56 6.33
CA PHE A 84 -10.64 14.76 5.26
C PHE A 84 -10.43 15.64 4.01
N PRO A 85 -9.19 16.03 3.64
CA PRO A 85 -8.93 16.87 2.48
C PRO A 85 -9.33 16.16 1.18
N SER A 86 -9.90 16.90 0.22
CA SER A 86 -10.23 16.38 -1.11
C SER A 86 -9.00 15.83 -1.85
N GLU A 87 -7.82 16.37 -1.57
CA GLU A 87 -6.52 15.99 -2.11
C GLU A 87 -6.11 14.55 -1.75
N VAL A 88 -6.65 14.03 -0.64
CA VAL A 88 -6.34 12.68 -0.13
C VAL A 88 -7.32 11.64 -0.67
N VAL A 89 -8.44 12.06 -1.28
CA VAL A 89 -9.46 11.17 -1.84
C VAL A 89 -8.91 10.24 -2.92
N PRO A 90 -8.13 10.71 -3.91
CA PRO A 90 -7.52 9.84 -4.90
C PRO A 90 -6.63 8.77 -4.26
N LEU A 91 -5.84 9.15 -3.24
CA LEU A 91 -4.98 8.22 -2.50
C LEU A 91 -5.82 7.12 -1.82
N ALA A 92 -6.86 7.50 -1.08
CA ALA A 92 -7.70 6.56 -0.34
C ALA A 92 -8.44 5.59 -1.27
N LEU A 93 -8.94 6.07 -2.41
CA LEU A 93 -9.61 5.24 -3.42
C LEU A 93 -8.63 4.28 -4.09
N VAL A 94 -7.51 4.79 -4.59
CA VAL A 94 -6.51 3.96 -5.27
C VAL A 94 -5.88 2.95 -4.33
N ARG A 95 -5.70 3.28 -3.04
CA ARG A 95 -5.22 2.34 -2.01
C ARG A 95 -6.06 1.09 -1.91
N MET A 96 -7.39 1.17 -2.08
CA MET A 96 -8.25 -0.01 -2.04
C MET A 96 -7.95 -1.00 -3.18
N PHE A 97 -7.38 -0.53 -4.29
CA PHE A 97 -7.02 -1.35 -5.44
C PHE A 97 -5.53 -1.71 -5.46
N SER A 98 -4.62 -0.80 -5.15
CA SER A 98 -3.19 -1.05 -5.29
C SER A 98 -2.34 -0.24 -4.31
N ASN A 99 -1.52 -0.95 -3.53
CA ASN A 99 -0.55 -0.29 -2.63
C ASN A 99 0.54 0.41 -3.44
N SER A 100 1.06 -0.23 -4.49
CA SER A 100 2.16 0.32 -5.27
C SER A 100 1.77 1.57 -6.06
N ALA A 101 0.55 1.63 -6.60
CA ALA A 101 0.04 2.84 -7.24
C ALA A 101 -0.22 3.95 -6.23
N ALA A 102 -0.79 3.60 -5.06
CA ALA A 102 -1.06 4.56 -4.00
C ALA A 102 0.22 5.13 -3.37
N ALA A 103 1.31 4.36 -3.31
CA ALA A 103 2.61 4.86 -2.90
C ALA A 103 3.11 5.98 -3.82
N GLY A 104 2.90 5.88 -5.13
CA GLY A 104 3.19 6.97 -6.08
C GLY A 104 2.37 8.23 -5.78
N LEU A 105 1.07 8.08 -5.52
CA LEU A 105 0.21 9.20 -5.13
C LEU A 105 0.63 9.83 -3.79
N LEU A 106 1.08 9.02 -2.83
CA LEU A 106 1.61 9.53 -1.57
C LEU A 106 2.87 10.37 -1.80
N LEU A 107 3.78 9.90 -2.65
CA LEU A 107 4.98 10.65 -3.00
C LEU A 107 4.64 11.97 -3.73
N ASP A 108 3.63 11.96 -4.60
CA ASP A 108 3.11 13.19 -5.24
C ASP A 108 2.57 14.18 -4.18
N LEU A 109 1.85 13.69 -3.17
CA LEU A 109 1.38 14.51 -2.04
C LEU A 109 2.53 15.04 -1.19
N PHE A 110 3.55 14.22 -0.91
CA PHE A 110 4.75 14.67 -0.20
C PHE A 110 5.52 15.73 -0.97
N GLY A 111 5.62 15.60 -2.29
CA GLY A 111 6.25 16.60 -3.14
C GLY A 111 5.46 17.93 -3.17
N SER A 112 4.12 17.85 -3.13
CA SER A 112 3.25 19.03 -3.25
C SER A 112 3.04 19.77 -1.93
N TYR A 113 2.89 19.04 -0.82
CA TYR A 113 2.53 19.61 0.49
C TYR A 113 3.63 19.48 1.55
N GLY A 114 4.62 18.61 1.32
CA GLY A 114 5.62 18.23 2.33
C GLY A 114 5.15 17.04 3.18
N PRO A 115 6.07 16.15 3.61
CA PRO A 115 5.73 14.96 4.39
C PRO A 115 5.19 15.29 5.79
N ASP A 116 5.66 16.37 6.42
CA ASP A 116 5.22 16.81 7.75
C ASP A 116 3.95 17.68 7.71
N SER A 117 3.37 17.89 6.52
CA SER A 117 2.10 18.60 6.39
C SER A 117 0.94 17.74 6.88
N TYR A 118 -0.21 18.37 7.14
CA TYR A 118 -1.43 17.64 7.50
C TYR A 118 -1.80 16.60 6.42
N VAL A 119 -1.73 16.99 5.14
CA VAL A 119 -2.02 16.13 4.00
C VAL A 119 -1.01 14.97 3.91
N GLY A 120 0.28 15.26 4.15
CA GLY A 120 1.35 14.27 4.19
C GLY A 120 1.17 13.25 5.32
N ILE A 121 0.99 13.72 6.55
CA ILE A 121 0.77 12.87 7.72
C ILE A 121 -0.50 12.02 7.55
N LEU A 122 -1.61 12.63 7.13
CA LEU A 122 -2.86 11.91 6.87
C LEU A 122 -2.68 10.84 5.79
N GLY A 123 -2.00 11.18 4.69
CA GLY A 123 -1.69 10.23 3.63
C GLY A 123 -0.84 9.05 4.13
N ALA A 124 0.17 9.33 4.96
CA ALA A 124 1.05 8.31 5.54
C ALA A 124 0.30 7.38 6.52
N LEU A 125 -0.59 7.95 7.36
CA LEU A 125 -1.44 7.19 8.27
C LEU A 125 -2.43 6.31 7.51
N LEU A 126 -3.06 6.82 6.44
CA LEU A 126 -3.92 6.02 5.57
C LEU A 126 -3.16 4.86 4.93
N MET A 127 -1.96 5.12 4.41
CA MET A 127 -1.11 4.08 3.83
C MET A 127 -0.76 2.97 4.81
N SER A 128 -0.56 3.33 6.08
CA SER A 128 -0.14 2.41 7.13
C SER A 128 -1.29 1.65 7.79
N SER A 129 -2.50 2.24 7.82
CA SER A 129 -3.63 1.71 8.60
C SER A 129 -4.72 1.02 7.76
N THR A 130 -4.69 1.18 6.44
CA THR A 130 -5.70 0.62 5.54
C THR A 130 -5.13 -0.46 4.63
N GLU A 131 -6.00 -1.27 4.03
CA GLU A 131 -5.61 -2.42 3.23
C GLU A 131 -6.12 -2.32 1.77
N THR A 132 -5.45 -3.04 0.87
CA THR A 132 -5.86 -3.19 -0.54
C THR A 132 -7.00 -4.18 -0.70
N ILE A 133 -8.23 -3.75 -0.43
CA ILE A 133 -9.44 -4.58 -0.44
C ILE A 133 -9.58 -5.41 -1.72
N PHE A 134 -9.56 -4.77 -2.89
CA PHE A 134 -9.82 -5.46 -4.14
C PHE A 134 -8.66 -6.34 -4.58
N TYR A 135 -7.42 -5.95 -4.26
CA TYR A 135 -6.24 -6.77 -4.53
C TYR A 135 -6.21 -8.04 -3.65
N THR A 136 -6.43 -7.89 -2.35
CA THR A 136 -6.47 -9.03 -1.42
C THR A 136 -7.61 -10.00 -1.77
N MET A 137 -8.79 -9.47 -2.10
CA MET A 137 -9.93 -10.30 -2.52
C MET A 137 -9.73 -10.97 -3.89
N SER A 138 -8.99 -10.36 -4.82
CA SER A 138 -8.78 -10.94 -6.15
C SER A 138 -7.59 -11.89 -6.20
N ILE A 139 -6.44 -11.53 -5.62
CA ILE A 139 -5.20 -12.31 -5.70
C ILE A 139 -5.04 -13.23 -4.51
N TYR A 140 -5.21 -12.74 -3.27
CA TYR A 140 -4.89 -13.55 -2.10
C TYR A 140 -5.95 -14.62 -1.89
N PHE A 141 -7.22 -14.26 -2.04
CA PHE A 141 -8.29 -15.25 -1.93
C PHE A 141 -8.23 -16.28 -3.06
N MET A 142 -7.80 -15.89 -4.26
CA MET A 142 -7.61 -16.82 -5.37
C MET A 142 -6.45 -17.79 -5.10
N SER A 143 -5.32 -17.32 -4.58
CA SER A 143 -4.15 -18.17 -4.30
C SER A 143 -4.44 -19.27 -3.28
N VAL A 144 -5.32 -19.00 -2.31
CA VAL A 144 -5.78 -19.98 -1.30
C VAL A 144 -7.19 -20.54 -1.55
N LYS A 145 -7.78 -20.28 -2.74
CA LYS A 145 -9.10 -20.79 -3.18
C LYS A 145 -10.27 -20.48 -2.23
N VAL A 146 -10.27 -19.31 -1.61
CA VAL A 146 -11.38 -18.83 -0.77
C VAL A 146 -12.59 -18.50 -1.66
N LYS A 147 -13.72 -19.18 -1.40
CA LYS A 147 -14.98 -19.00 -2.16
C LYS A 147 -16.06 -18.22 -1.41
N LYS A 148 -15.95 -18.11 -0.08
CA LYS A 148 -16.98 -17.45 0.77
C LYS A 148 -16.59 -16.00 1.04
N THR A 149 -17.02 -15.07 0.19
CA THR A 149 -16.64 -13.64 0.25
C THR A 149 -17.76 -12.70 0.69
N ARG A 150 -18.94 -13.25 1.05
CA ARG A 150 -20.19 -12.49 1.23
C ARG A 150 -20.09 -11.29 2.17
N TYR A 151 -19.27 -11.39 3.22
CA TYR A 151 -19.08 -10.32 4.21
C TYR A 151 -17.72 -9.64 4.11
N THR A 152 -16.81 -10.16 3.30
CA THR A 152 -15.43 -9.67 3.24
C THR A 152 -15.40 -8.24 2.73
N LEU A 153 -16.13 -7.94 1.65
CA LEU A 153 -16.14 -6.60 1.07
C LEU A 153 -16.70 -5.57 2.05
N ALA A 154 -17.87 -5.83 2.63
CA ALA A 154 -18.49 -4.93 3.59
C ALA A 154 -17.62 -4.72 4.84
N GLY A 155 -17.07 -5.80 5.40
CA GLY A 155 -16.17 -5.72 6.55
C GLY A 155 -14.88 -4.95 6.25
N ALA A 156 -14.28 -5.17 5.07
CA ALA A 156 -13.06 -4.49 4.66
C ALA A 156 -13.31 -2.99 4.37
N LEU A 157 -14.45 -2.64 3.78
CA LEU A 157 -14.86 -1.25 3.60
C LEU A 157 -15.07 -0.56 4.95
N LEU A 158 -15.76 -1.20 5.89
CA LEU A 158 -15.95 -0.66 7.24
C LEU A 158 -14.62 -0.48 7.99
N ALA A 159 -13.72 -1.46 7.90
CA ALA A 159 -12.38 -1.36 8.49
C ALA A 159 -11.57 -0.22 7.86
N THR A 160 -11.65 -0.05 6.54
CA THR A 160 -10.99 1.04 5.81
C THR A 160 -11.54 2.40 6.20
N LEU A 161 -12.87 2.53 6.35
CA LEU A 161 -13.50 3.76 6.85
C LEU A 161 -13.08 4.06 8.29
N GLY A 162 -13.01 3.04 9.15
CA GLY A 162 -12.50 3.18 10.52
C GLY A 162 -11.04 3.63 10.56
N GLY A 163 -10.19 3.05 9.72
CA GLY A 163 -8.79 3.45 9.56
C GLY A 163 -8.65 4.89 9.03
N ALA A 164 -9.50 5.28 8.07
CA ALA A 164 -9.54 6.65 7.56
C ALA A 164 -9.97 7.66 8.63
N ALA A 165 -11.01 7.35 9.40
CA ALA A 165 -11.48 8.21 10.49
C ALA A 165 -10.45 8.31 11.64
N ALA A 166 -9.80 7.21 12.01
CA ALA A 166 -8.72 7.24 12.99
C ALA A 166 -7.53 8.06 12.46
N SER A 167 -7.20 7.92 11.18
CA SER A 167 -6.11 8.67 10.54
C SER A 167 -6.39 10.17 10.52
N THR A 168 -7.63 10.63 10.24
CA THR A 168 -7.98 12.05 10.29
C THR A 168 -7.89 12.62 11.70
N VAL A 169 -8.41 11.90 12.69
CA VAL A 169 -8.34 12.33 14.10
C VAL A 169 -6.88 12.44 14.55
N LEU A 170 -6.06 11.42 14.31
CA LEU A 170 -4.66 11.41 14.72
C LEU A 170 -3.82 12.43 13.96
N ALA A 171 -4.01 12.59 12.65
CA ALA A 171 -3.32 13.63 11.88
C ALA A 171 -3.67 15.03 12.41
N GLY A 172 -4.90 15.23 12.89
CA GLY A 172 -5.34 16.48 13.52
C GLY A 172 -4.72 16.74 14.89
N TRP A 173 -4.29 15.70 15.61
CA TRP A 173 -3.66 15.81 16.93
C TRP A 173 -2.14 15.94 16.89
N ILE A 174 -1.49 15.44 15.83
CA ILE A 174 -0.02 15.50 15.66
C ILE A 174 0.43 16.93 15.25
N LYS A 175 -0.51 17.77 14.83
CA LYS A 175 -0.32 19.21 14.59
C LYS A 175 -0.60 20.03 15.84
#